data_AF-A0A7Y5NY94-F1
#
_entry.id   AF-A0A7Y5NY94-F1
#
_cell.length_a   1.000
_cell.length_b   1.000
_cell.length_c   1.000
_cell.angle_alpha   90.00
_cell.angle_beta   90.00
_cell.angle_gamma   90.00
#
_symmetry.space_group_name_H-M   'P 1'
#
loop_
_entity.id
_entity.type
_entity.pdbx_description
1 polymer ?
#
loop_
_entity_poly.entity_id
_entity_poly.type
_entity_poly.pdbx_seq_one_letter_code
_entity_poly.pdbx_strand_id
1 'polypeptide(L)'
;MTVEKTLQIVLCVVAVSSGCGSPARYAAERRAGMLAEFPPGTTSRADVRVKWGHDPDFSEVRPAAGWSAHPWPAVAARALTAERRSGQLVARIERYSGPDLATSSFLSLHRGWYFYDAANVVVDVDWEYMSD
;
A
#
# COMPACT_ATOMS: atom_id res chain seq x y z
N MET A 1 10.11 -57.72 -16.75
CA MET A 1 10.64 -56.40 -17.16
C MET A 1 9.52 -55.39 -17.03
N THR A 2 9.31 -54.84 -15.83
CA THR A 2 8.19 -53.91 -15.58
C THR A 2 8.46 -53.07 -14.33
N VAL A 3 9.69 -52.54 -14.19
CA VAL A 3 10.08 -51.72 -13.04
C VAL A 3 10.97 -50.56 -13.47
N GLU A 4 10.61 -49.83 -14.53
CA GLU A 4 11.41 -48.66 -14.97
C GLU A 4 10.59 -47.43 -15.38
N LYS A 5 9.25 -47.47 -15.32
CA LYS A 5 8.41 -46.34 -15.80
C LYS A 5 7.78 -45.48 -14.70
N THR A 6 7.97 -45.82 -13.43
CA THR A 6 7.27 -45.15 -12.32
C THR A 6 8.10 -44.09 -11.59
N LEU A 7 9.34 -43.83 -12.03
CA LEU A 7 10.24 -42.88 -11.33
C LEU A 7 10.35 -41.50 -11.99
N GLN A 8 9.75 -41.31 -13.18
CA GLN A 8 9.94 -40.08 -13.95
C GLN A 8 8.81 -39.04 -13.78
N ILE A 9 7.73 -39.39 -13.10
CA ILE A 9 6.58 -38.50 -12.89
C ILE A 9 6.67 -37.72 -11.57
N VAL A 10 7.44 -38.20 -10.59
CA VAL A 10 7.53 -37.57 -9.27
C VAL A 10 8.50 -36.36 -9.26
N LEU A 11 9.41 -36.25 -10.23
CA LEU A 11 10.43 -35.19 -10.24
C LEU A 11 9.96 -33.86 -10.88
N CYS A 12 8.80 -33.82 -11.54
CA CYS A 12 8.31 -32.61 -12.22
C CYS A 12 7.41 -31.71 -11.36
N VAL A 13 7.05 -32.09 -10.13
CA VAL A 13 6.07 -31.34 -9.30
C VAL A 13 6.75 -30.39 -8.29
N VAL A 14 8.07 -30.47 -8.10
CA VAL A 14 8.77 -29.71 -7.04
C VAL A 14 9.40 -28.40 -7.52
N ALA A 15 9.31 -28.06 -8.82
CA ALA A 15 10.00 -26.90 -9.40
C ALA A 15 9.09 -25.72 -9.79
N VAL A 16 7.91 -25.56 -9.18
CA VAL A 16 6.98 -24.44 -9.46
C VAL A 16 6.80 -23.50 -8.25
N SER A 17 7.49 -23.74 -7.13
CA SER A 17 7.39 -22.90 -5.93
C SER A 17 8.50 -21.85 -5.79
N SER A 18 9.30 -21.63 -6.84
CA SER A 18 10.16 -20.44 -6.94
C SER A 18 9.26 -19.25 -7.26
N GLY A 19 8.55 -18.76 -6.24
CA GLY A 19 7.71 -17.59 -6.30
C GLY A 19 8.52 -16.40 -6.80
N CYS A 20 8.38 -16.09 -8.08
CA CYS A 20 8.72 -14.80 -8.65
C CYS A 20 7.73 -13.79 -8.04
N GLY A 21 7.99 -13.38 -6.80
CA GLY A 21 7.26 -12.31 -6.13
C GLY A 21 7.53 -11.04 -6.92
N SER A 22 6.62 -10.69 -7.84
CA SER A 22 6.75 -9.43 -8.57
C SER A 22 6.61 -8.27 -7.58
N PRO A 23 7.28 -7.12 -7.82
CA PRO A 23 7.11 -5.92 -7.00
C PRO A 23 5.63 -5.51 -6.81
N ALA A 24 4.80 -5.76 -7.83
CA ALA A 24 3.36 -5.51 -7.78
C ALA A 24 2.63 -6.38 -6.75
N ARG A 25 3.00 -7.67 -6.64
CA ARG A 25 2.43 -8.56 -5.62
C ARG A 25 2.82 -8.12 -4.23
N TYR A 26 4.08 -7.77 -4.03
CA TYR A 26 4.56 -7.27 -2.73
C TYR A 26 3.82 -5.99 -2.31
N ALA A 27 3.71 -5.00 -3.21
CA ALA A 27 2.97 -3.78 -2.94
C ALA A 27 1.49 -4.05 -2.60
N ALA A 28 0.85 -5.02 -3.26
CA ALA A 28 -0.52 -5.41 -2.96
C ALA A 28 -0.66 -6.04 -1.56
N GLU A 29 0.25 -6.94 -1.18
CA GLU A 29 0.29 -7.57 0.14
C GLU A 29 0.52 -6.52 1.25
N ARG A 30 1.43 -5.56 1.04
CA ARG A 30 1.68 -4.47 1.99
C ARG A 30 0.46 -3.57 2.14
N ARG A 31 -0.18 -3.19 1.03
CA ARG A 31 -1.43 -2.41 1.07
C ARG A 31 -2.55 -3.17 1.79
N ALA A 32 -2.67 -4.49 1.60
CA ALA A 32 -3.66 -5.29 2.32
C ALA A 32 -3.41 -5.27 3.84
N GLY A 33 -2.15 -5.34 4.27
CA GLY A 33 -1.78 -5.16 5.68
C GLY A 33 -2.18 -3.79 6.22
N MET A 34 -1.91 -2.71 5.47
CA MET A 34 -2.32 -1.36 5.86
C MET A 34 -3.84 -1.21 5.96
N LEU A 35 -4.62 -1.84 5.06
CA LEU A 35 -6.08 -1.81 5.13
C LEU A 35 -6.63 -2.56 6.35
N ALA A 36 -5.96 -3.61 6.81
CA ALA A 36 -6.33 -4.32 8.02
C ALA A 36 -6.02 -3.49 9.27
N GLU A 37 -4.91 -2.75 9.27
CA GLU A 37 -4.48 -1.91 10.39
C GLU A 37 -5.24 -0.58 10.48
N PHE A 38 -5.57 0.00 9.33
CA PHE A 38 -6.30 1.27 9.21
C PHE A 38 -7.56 1.09 8.36
N PRO A 39 -8.60 0.40 8.88
CA PRO A 39 -9.81 0.13 8.12
C PRO A 39 -10.50 1.44 7.65
N PRO A 40 -10.89 1.52 6.36
CA PRO A 40 -11.65 2.65 5.86
C PRO A 40 -13.00 2.83 6.55
N GLY A 41 -13.46 4.07 6.67
CA GLY A 41 -14.75 4.42 7.28
C GLY A 41 -14.78 4.38 8.81
N THR A 42 -13.74 3.86 9.47
CA THR A 42 -13.65 3.79 10.93
C THR A 42 -12.43 4.50 11.50
N THR A 43 -11.29 4.43 10.81
CA THR A 43 -10.04 4.99 11.30
C THR A 43 -9.99 6.49 11.05
N SER A 44 -9.82 7.29 12.11
CA SER A 44 -9.66 8.73 11.95
C SER A 44 -8.22 9.12 11.60
N ARG A 45 -8.05 10.32 11.04
CA ARG A 45 -6.73 10.94 10.83
C ARG A 45 -5.95 11.10 12.14
N ALA A 46 -6.64 11.33 13.25
CA ALA A 46 -5.99 11.42 14.56
C ALA A 46 -5.41 10.06 14.98
N ASP A 47 -6.15 8.96 14.76
CA ASP A 47 -5.67 7.60 15.06
C ASP A 47 -4.43 7.25 14.24
N VAL A 48 -4.41 7.60 12.94
CA VAL A 48 -3.23 7.40 12.08
C VAL A 48 -2.02 8.14 12.65
N ARG A 49 -2.18 9.41 13.06
CA ARG A 49 -1.10 10.21 13.65
C ARG A 49 -0.58 9.64 14.95
N VAL A 50 -1.49 9.22 15.84
CA VAL A 50 -1.13 8.56 17.11
C VAL A 50 -0.34 7.29 16.83
N LYS A 51 -0.75 6.52 15.82
CA LYS A 51 -0.09 5.26 15.45
C LYS A 51 1.33 5.48 14.91
N TRP A 52 1.55 6.52 14.11
CA TRP A 52 2.87 6.89 13.61
C TRP A 52 3.75 7.55 14.68
N GLY A 53 3.14 8.26 15.64
CA GLY A 53 3.85 8.93 16.73
C GLY A 53 4.62 10.19 16.31
N HIS A 54 4.45 10.66 15.07
CA HIS A 54 5.03 11.90 14.55
C HIS A 54 4.12 12.53 13.49
N ASP A 55 4.42 13.76 13.07
CA ASP A 55 3.71 14.45 12.00
C ASP A 55 4.01 13.86 10.61
N PRO A 56 3.08 13.97 9.65
CA PRO A 56 3.30 13.47 8.29
C PRO A 56 4.41 14.25 7.57
N ASP A 57 5.20 13.55 6.75
CA ASP A 57 6.22 14.18 5.88
C ASP A 57 5.59 15.02 4.76
N PHE A 58 4.31 14.76 4.46
CA PHE A 58 3.54 15.44 3.43
C PHE A 58 2.07 15.44 3.81
N SER A 59 1.41 16.60 3.71
CA SER A 59 -0.03 16.74 3.94
C SER A 59 -0.59 17.76 2.97
N GLU A 60 -1.54 17.34 2.13
CA GLU A 60 -2.18 18.21 1.15
C GLU A 60 -3.70 18.10 1.19
N VAL A 61 -4.36 19.21 0.90
CA VAL A 61 -5.83 19.30 0.81
C VAL A 61 -6.23 19.31 -0.66
N ARG A 62 -7.38 18.70 -0.96
CA ARG A 62 -7.97 18.73 -2.30
C ARG A 62 -8.05 20.18 -2.81
N PRO A 63 -7.43 20.50 -3.96
CA PRO A 63 -7.61 21.81 -4.58
C PRO A 63 -9.09 22.06 -4.88
N ALA A 64 -9.50 23.33 -4.87
CA ALA A 64 -10.90 23.70 -5.21
C ALA A 64 -11.31 23.20 -6.61
N ALA A 65 -10.37 23.18 -7.56
CA ALA A 65 -10.56 22.65 -8.91
C ALA A 65 -10.44 21.10 -9.00
N GLY A 66 -10.26 20.41 -7.87
CA GLY A 66 -10.08 18.97 -7.77
C GLY A 66 -8.63 18.50 -7.92
N TRP A 67 -8.40 17.20 -7.72
CA TRP A 67 -7.07 16.60 -7.72
C TRP A 67 -6.36 16.69 -9.07
N SER A 68 -7.09 16.70 -10.19
CA SER A 68 -6.50 16.85 -11.53
C SER A 68 -5.79 18.20 -11.74
N ALA A 69 -6.10 19.22 -10.92
CA ALA A 69 -5.46 20.53 -10.96
C ALA A 69 -4.25 20.65 -10.03
N HIS A 70 -3.89 19.58 -9.33
CA HIS A 70 -2.79 19.60 -8.38
C HIS A 70 -1.44 19.74 -9.11
N PRO A 71 -0.50 20.57 -8.61
CA PRO A 71 0.76 20.89 -9.32
C PRO A 71 1.71 19.69 -9.46
N TRP A 72 1.55 18.66 -8.63
CA TRP A 72 2.32 17.41 -8.71
C TRP A 72 1.46 16.28 -9.29
N PRO A 73 1.69 15.86 -10.56
CA PRO A 73 0.88 14.83 -11.22
C PRO A 73 0.89 13.48 -10.52
N ALA A 74 1.99 13.11 -9.86
CA ALA A 74 2.08 11.86 -9.11
C ALA A 74 1.12 11.83 -7.91
N VAL A 75 0.98 12.96 -7.19
CA VAL A 75 0.03 13.09 -6.08
C VAL A 75 -1.40 13.04 -6.61
N ALA A 76 -1.69 13.77 -7.69
CA ALA A 76 -2.99 13.73 -8.35
C ALA A 76 -3.39 12.30 -8.75
N ALA A 77 -2.48 11.56 -9.39
CA ALA A 77 -2.72 10.19 -9.83
C ALA A 77 -2.99 9.24 -8.66
N ARG A 78 -2.28 9.39 -7.53
CA ARG A 78 -2.53 8.61 -6.31
C ARG A 78 -3.92 8.91 -5.73
N ALA A 79 -4.26 10.19 -5.58
CA ALA A 79 -5.55 10.64 -5.09
C ALA A 79 -6.71 10.08 -5.92
N LEU A 80 -6.65 10.27 -7.24
CA LEU A 80 -7.66 9.78 -8.18
C LEU A 80 -7.75 8.25 -8.20
N THR A 81 -6.64 7.55 -7.97
CA THR A 81 -6.65 6.09 -7.84
C THR A 81 -7.34 5.66 -6.54
N ALA A 82 -7.08 6.35 -5.43
CA ALA A 82 -7.78 6.11 -4.18
C ALA A 82 -9.29 6.38 -4.30
N GLU A 83 -9.70 7.44 -4.97
CA GLU A 83 -11.11 7.72 -5.26
C GLU A 83 -11.77 6.61 -6.09
N ARG A 84 -11.08 6.13 -7.13
CA ARG A 84 -11.59 5.01 -7.95
C ARG A 84 -11.72 3.70 -7.17
N ARG A 85 -10.78 3.41 -6.25
CA ARG A 85 -10.81 2.17 -5.45
C ARG A 85 -11.87 2.21 -4.36
N SER A 86 -12.02 3.35 -3.68
CA SER A 86 -12.94 3.51 -2.55
C SER A 86 -14.36 3.89 -2.97
N GLY A 87 -14.54 4.49 -4.15
CA GLY A 87 -15.79 5.12 -4.55
C GLY A 87 -16.11 6.40 -3.79
N GLN A 88 -15.17 6.92 -3.00
CA GLN A 88 -15.34 8.11 -2.16
C GLN A 88 -14.42 9.24 -2.61
N LEU A 89 -14.84 10.48 -2.37
CA LEU A 89 -14.01 11.65 -2.64
C LEU A 89 -12.90 11.78 -1.59
N VAL A 90 -11.67 11.98 -2.05
CA VAL A 90 -10.54 12.28 -1.19
C VAL A 90 -10.50 13.79 -0.96
N ALA A 91 -10.60 14.21 0.30
CA ALA A 91 -10.49 15.61 0.72
C ALA A 91 -9.06 15.96 1.17
N ARG A 92 -8.31 14.99 1.68
CA ARG A 92 -6.93 15.18 2.16
C ARG A 92 -6.07 13.94 1.90
N ILE A 93 -4.77 14.17 1.71
CA ILE A 93 -3.75 13.13 1.61
C ILE A 93 -2.70 13.39 2.68
N GLU A 94 -2.25 12.35 3.37
CA GLU A 94 -1.04 12.39 4.18
C GLU A 94 -0.08 11.27 3.79
N ARG A 95 1.22 11.53 3.93
CA ARG A 95 2.28 10.54 3.75
C ARG A 95 3.16 10.51 4.97
N TYR A 96 3.51 9.31 5.41
CA TYR A 96 4.44 9.05 6.48
C TYR A 96 5.53 8.11 5.98
N SER A 97 6.75 8.28 6.48
CA SER A 97 7.89 7.44 6.16
C SER A 97 8.37 6.75 7.41
N GLY A 98 8.72 5.48 7.30
CA GLY A 98 9.30 4.74 8.42
C GLY A 98 9.81 3.36 8.03
N PRO A 99 10.33 2.61 9.01
CA PRO A 99 10.86 1.28 8.77
C PRO A 99 9.76 0.33 8.29
N ASP A 100 10.05 -0.49 7.27
CA ASP A 100 9.17 -1.57 6.87
C ASP A 100 9.32 -2.76 7.85
N LEU A 101 8.59 -2.71 8.96
CA LEU A 101 8.66 -3.72 10.02
C LEU A 101 8.13 -5.10 9.61
N ALA A 102 7.50 -5.22 8.43
CA ALA A 102 7.05 -6.52 7.92
C ALA A 102 8.15 -7.30 7.20
N THR A 103 9.22 -6.64 6.80
CA THR A 103 10.42 -7.31 6.30
C THR A 103 11.40 -7.50 7.44
N SER A 104 11.98 -8.71 7.53
CA SER A 104 13.09 -9.02 8.44
C SER A 104 14.36 -8.19 8.17
N SER A 105 14.37 -7.38 7.11
CA SER A 105 15.37 -6.36 6.86
C SER A 105 14.97 -5.05 7.53
N PHE A 106 15.57 -4.74 8.66
CA PHE A 106 15.48 -3.44 9.35
C PHE A 106 16.06 -2.26 8.54
N LEU A 107 16.40 -2.49 7.27
CA LEU A 107 17.09 -1.55 6.37
C LEU A 107 16.18 -1.00 5.27
N SER A 108 14.96 -1.52 5.10
CA SER A 108 14.01 -0.97 4.12
C SER A 108 13.15 0.11 4.76
N LEU A 109 13.08 1.26 4.09
CA LEU A 109 12.11 2.29 4.40
C LEU A 109 10.89 2.14 3.48
N HIS A 110 9.75 2.59 3.96
CA HIS A 110 8.54 2.67 3.14
C HIS A 110 7.82 3.98 3.38
N ARG A 111 6.94 4.32 2.44
CA ARG A 111 6.00 5.42 2.53
C ARG A 111 4.59 4.86 2.63
N GLY A 112 3.93 5.16 3.75
CA GLY A 112 2.50 4.93 3.92
C GLY A 112 1.73 6.17 3.47
N TRP A 113 0.87 6.01 2.46
CA TRP A 113 -0.04 7.05 2.00
C TRP A 113 -1.44 6.78 2.55
N TYR A 114 -2.06 7.83 3.10
CA TYR A 114 -3.38 7.77 3.70
C TYR A 114 -4.27 8.82 3.03
N PHE A 115 -5.45 8.39 2.62
CA PHE A 115 -6.42 9.23 1.92
C PHE A 115 -7.65 9.39 2.82
N TYR A 116 -8.08 10.63 3.03
CA TYR A 116 -9.15 10.95 3.96
C TYR A 116 -10.32 11.64 3.25
N ASP A 117 -11.52 11.42 3.75
CA ASP A 117 -12.70 12.21 3.39
C ASP A 117 -12.74 13.56 4.12
N ALA A 118 -13.82 14.31 3.92
CA ALA A 118 -14.05 15.60 4.58
C ALA A 118 -14.26 15.49 6.10
N ALA A 119 -14.63 14.32 6.61
CA ALA A 119 -14.76 14.04 8.04
C ALA A 119 -13.43 13.64 8.69
N ASN A 120 -12.33 13.65 7.93
CA ASN A 120 -11.01 13.17 8.35
C ASN A 120 -11.00 11.68 8.72
N VAL A 121 -11.79 10.87 8.03
CA VAL A 121 -11.79 9.41 8.14
C VAL A 121 -11.08 8.80 6.95
N VAL A 122 -10.28 7.75 7.17
CA VAL A 122 -9.58 7.03 6.10
C VAL A 122 -10.60 6.47 5.11
N VAL A 123 -10.38 6.72 3.81
CA VAL A 123 -11.16 6.14 2.71
C VAL A 123 -10.36 5.12 1.91
N ASP A 124 -9.03 5.27 1.89
CA ASP A 124 -8.11 4.34 1.27
C ASP A 124 -6.70 4.52 1.85
N VAL A 125 -5.83 3.55 1.56
CA VAL A 125 -4.39 3.59 1.85
C VAL A 125 -3.59 3.09 0.65
N ASP A 126 -2.32 3.48 0.58
CA ASP A 126 -1.38 2.99 -0.42
C ASP A 126 0.01 2.85 0.17
N TRP A 127 0.78 1.93 -0.39
CA TRP A 127 2.13 1.62 0.07
C TRP A 127 3.13 1.89 -1.06
N GLU A 128 4.29 2.45 -0.71
CA GLU A 128 5.37 2.72 -1.65
C GLU A 128 6.71 2.34 -1.02
N TYR A 129 7.49 1.55 -1.74
CA TYR A 129 8.86 1.23 -1.37
C TYR A 129 9.74 2.49 -1.45
N MET A 130 10.68 2.63 -0.51
CA MET A 130 11.70 3.66 -0.56
C MET A 130 13.07 3.01 -0.29
N SER A 131 13.96 3.06 -1.28
CA SER A 131 15.38 2.79 -1.04
C SER A 131 16.01 4.01 -0.35
N ASP A 132 17.03 3.74 0.45
CA ASP A 132 18.00 4.74 0.92
C ASP A 132 18.80 5.38 -0.21
#